data_AF-A0A923YUT0-F1
#
_entry.id   AF-A0A923YUT0-F1
#
_cell.length_a   1.000
_cell.length_b   1.000
_cell.length_c   1.000
_cell.angle_alpha   90.00
_cell.angle_beta   90.00
_cell.angle_gamma   90.00
#
_symmetry.space_group_name_H-M   'P 1'
#
loop_
_entity.id
_entity.type
_entity.pdbx_description
1 polymer ?
#
loop_
_entity_poly.entity_id
_entity_poly.type
_entity_poly.pdbx_seq_one_letter_code
_entity_poly.pdbx_strand_id
1 'polypeptide(L)'
;LAGLWALLVNPRQPLVTGPVFKAWDTIDRGPLPAGSARAIAQAGRNDLATPAQALCPPIGEVLAALTTTRPWLTRMSGSGATCFGLYETEAEAVAAQVQLASVHPDWWCASGALR
;
A
#
# COMPACT_ATOMS: atom_id res chain seq x y z
N LEU A 1 0.67 15.78 -4.32
CA LEU A 1 -0.06 14.76 -3.54
C LEU A 1 -0.98 15.40 -2.51
N ALA A 2 -0.67 16.61 -2.03
CA ALA A 2 -1.64 17.44 -1.29
C ALA A 2 -3.00 17.48 -2.02
N GLY A 3 -4.07 17.31 -1.26
CA GLY A 3 -5.45 17.25 -1.76
C GLY A 3 -5.95 15.84 -2.11
N LEU A 4 -5.05 14.85 -2.25
CA LEU A 4 -5.45 13.44 -2.39
C LEU A 4 -5.85 12.84 -1.04
N TRP A 5 -6.55 11.72 -1.11
CA TRP A 5 -6.89 10.89 0.04
C TRP A 5 -6.15 9.56 0.00
N ALA A 6 -5.71 9.08 1.15
CA ALA A 6 -5.11 7.76 1.31
C ALA A 6 -6.05 6.86 2.11
N LEU A 7 -6.22 5.61 1.67
CA LEU A 7 -6.78 4.53 2.48
C LEU A 7 -5.63 3.61 2.88
N LEU A 8 -5.40 3.44 4.17
CA LEU A 8 -4.50 2.44 4.73
C LEU A 8 -5.29 1.17 5.04
N VAL A 9 -4.72 0.02 4.69
CA VAL A 9 -5.31 -1.31 4.97
C VAL A 9 -4.22 -2.21 5.53
N ASN A 10 -4.49 -2.86 6.65
CA ASN A 10 -3.56 -3.81 7.28
C ASN A 10 -4.30 -5.12 7.58
N PRO A 11 -3.76 -6.29 7.16
CA PRO A 11 -4.40 -7.59 7.38
C PRO A 11 -4.31 -8.10 8.83
N ARG A 12 -3.77 -7.27 9.74
CA ARG A 12 -3.47 -7.55 11.16
C ARG A 12 -2.52 -8.74 11.37
N GLN A 13 -1.72 -9.04 10.36
CA GLN A 13 -0.70 -10.09 10.45
C GLN A 13 0.66 -9.52 10.84
N PRO A 14 1.35 -10.12 11.82
CA PRO A 14 2.69 -9.69 12.20
C PRO A 14 3.67 -10.00 11.08
N LEU A 15 4.45 -8.99 10.69
CA LEU A 15 5.57 -9.15 9.76
C LEU A 15 6.77 -8.39 10.28
N VAL A 16 7.81 -9.13 10.66
CA VAL A 16 9.03 -8.55 11.24
C VAL A 16 9.91 -8.02 10.10
N THR A 17 10.45 -6.81 10.28
CA THR A 17 11.28 -6.13 9.26
C THR A 17 12.54 -6.92 8.88
N GLY A 18 13.26 -7.49 9.86
CA GLY A 18 14.53 -8.20 9.61
C GLY A 18 14.43 -9.32 8.58
N PRO A 19 13.48 -10.28 8.72
CA PRO A 19 13.23 -11.31 7.71
C PRO A 19 12.92 -10.77 6.31
N VAL A 20 12.17 -9.67 6.19
CA VAL A 20 11.84 -9.08 4.88
C VAL A 20 13.10 -8.57 4.17
N PHE A 21 13.97 -7.86 4.90
CA PHE A 21 15.25 -7.41 4.36
C PHE A 21 16.19 -8.58 4.04
N LYS A 22 16.19 -9.64 4.86
CA LYS A 22 17.00 -10.85 4.61
C LYS A 22 16.56 -11.58 3.32
N ALA A 23 15.28 -11.50 2.97
CA ALA A 23 14.73 -12.09 1.75
C ALA A 23 14.79 -11.16 0.53
N TRP A 24 15.19 -9.90 0.70
CA TRP A 24 15.40 -8.97 -0.42
C TRP A 24 16.61 -9.41 -1.26
N ASP A 25 16.53 -9.20 -2.58
CA ASP A 25 17.57 -9.63 -3.54
C ASP A 25 18.88 -8.85 -3.45
N THR A 26 18.96 -7.86 -2.56
CA THR A 26 20.12 -6.97 -2.34
C THR A 26 20.53 -6.14 -3.55
N ILE A 27 19.72 -6.14 -4.61
CA ILE A 27 19.97 -5.34 -5.81
C ILE A 27 19.36 -3.96 -5.58
N ASP A 28 20.22 -2.99 -5.27
CA ASP A 28 19.83 -1.58 -5.30
C ASP A 28 19.55 -1.16 -6.75
N ARG A 29 18.30 -0.82 -7.00
CA ARG A 29 17.79 -0.36 -8.30
C ARG A 29 17.98 1.15 -8.49
N GLY A 30 18.83 1.77 -7.68
CA GLY A 30 19.22 3.16 -7.76
C GLY A 30 18.24 4.09 -7.04
N PRO A 31 18.39 5.42 -7.20
CA PRO A 31 17.53 6.37 -6.51
C PRO A 31 16.08 6.25 -6.95
N LEU A 32 15.18 6.82 -6.14
CA LEU A 32 13.84 7.13 -6.60
C LEU A 32 13.92 8.14 -7.77
N PRO A 33 12.95 8.11 -8.70
CA PRO A 33 12.87 9.08 -9.79
C PRO A 33 12.77 10.50 -9.24
N ALA A 34 13.21 11.48 -10.03
CA ALA A 34 13.06 12.90 -9.72
C ALA A 34 11.73 13.45 -10.26
N GLY A 35 11.25 14.55 -9.69
CA GLY A 35 10.08 15.29 -10.19
C GLY A 35 9.08 15.65 -9.09
N SER A 36 7.83 15.89 -9.49
CA SER A 36 6.75 16.15 -8.53
C SER A 36 6.46 14.91 -7.68
N ALA A 37 5.94 15.08 -6.46
CA ALA A 37 5.56 13.95 -5.62
C ALA A 37 4.61 12.97 -6.30
N ARG A 38 3.77 13.44 -7.24
CA ARG A 38 2.89 12.59 -8.06
C ARG A 38 3.70 11.72 -9.04
N ALA A 39 4.65 12.33 -9.76
CA ALA A 39 5.54 11.60 -10.66
C ALA A 39 6.43 10.59 -9.91
N ILE A 40 6.96 10.99 -8.75
CA ILE A 40 7.76 10.12 -7.88
C ILE A 40 6.95 8.92 -7.41
N ALA A 41 5.71 9.14 -6.94
CA ALA A 41 4.87 8.04 -6.48
C ALA A 41 4.47 7.08 -7.62
N GLN A 42 4.22 7.61 -8.81
CA GLN A 42 3.82 6.80 -9.98
C GLN A 42 4.97 5.95 -10.53
N ALA A 43 6.17 6.52 -10.66
CA ALA A 43 7.35 5.81 -11.16
C ALA A 43 8.16 5.12 -10.06
N GLY A 44 7.84 5.40 -8.79
CA GLY A 44 8.46 4.81 -7.62
C GLY A 44 8.09 3.33 -7.44
N ARG A 45 8.81 2.70 -6.52
CA ARG A 45 8.75 1.26 -6.26
C ARG A 45 8.93 0.96 -4.79
N ASN A 46 8.60 -0.26 -4.39
CA ASN A 46 8.94 -0.82 -3.10
C ASN A 46 9.60 -2.18 -3.36
N ASP A 47 10.92 -2.22 -3.31
CA ASP A 47 11.71 -3.43 -3.63
C ASP A 47 11.53 -4.53 -2.57
N LEU A 48 10.94 -4.20 -1.41
CA LEU A 48 10.56 -5.16 -0.37
C LEU A 48 9.19 -5.79 -0.59
N ALA A 49 8.39 -5.34 -1.56
CA ALA A 49 7.03 -5.83 -1.76
C ALA A 49 7.00 -7.32 -2.12
N THR A 50 7.92 -7.80 -2.96
CA THR A 50 8.02 -9.21 -3.34
C THR A 50 8.40 -10.09 -2.13
N PRO A 51 9.50 -9.84 -1.40
CA PRO A 51 9.83 -10.67 -0.23
C PRO A 51 8.79 -10.56 0.89
N ALA A 52 8.18 -9.40 1.11
CA ALA A 52 7.12 -9.25 2.10
C ALA A 52 5.89 -10.09 1.75
N GLN A 53 5.45 -10.12 0.49
CA GLN A 53 4.35 -10.97 0.03
C GLN A 53 4.68 -12.47 0.14
N ALA A 54 5.93 -12.87 -0.10
CA ALA A 54 6.35 -14.25 0.06
C ALA A 54 6.29 -14.70 1.54
N LEU A 55 6.63 -13.82 2.47
CA LEU A 55 6.60 -14.09 3.92
C LEU A 55 5.22 -13.89 4.55
N CYS A 56 4.40 -13.01 3.98
CA CYS A 56 3.05 -12.69 4.42
C CYS A 56 2.10 -12.60 3.21
N PRO A 57 1.59 -13.75 2.73
CA PRO A 57 0.67 -13.80 1.58
C PRO A 57 -0.54 -12.86 1.67
N PRO A 58 -1.13 -12.58 2.85
CA PRO A 58 -2.23 -11.62 2.99
C PRO A 58 -1.92 -10.21 2.47
N ILE A 59 -0.66 -9.82 2.32
CA ILE A 59 -0.30 -8.55 1.66
C ILE A 59 -0.77 -8.55 0.21
N GLY A 60 -0.62 -9.65 -0.52
CA GLY A 60 -1.09 -9.78 -1.90
C GLY A 60 -2.61 -9.69 -2.01
N GLU A 61 -3.32 -10.30 -1.05
CA GLU A 61 -4.79 -10.21 -0.95
C GLU A 61 -5.25 -8.76 -0.73
N VAL A 62 -4.61 -8.03 0.18
CA VAL A 62 -4.91 -6.62 0.43
C VAL A 62 -4.65 -5.76 -0.80
N LEU A 63 -3.52 -5.96 -1.50
CA LEU A 63 -3.20 -5.21 -2.72
C LEU A 63 -4.20 -5.50 -3.86
N ALA A 64 -4.62 -6.77 -4.00
CA ALA A 64 -5.64 -7.15 -4.97
C ALA A 64 -7.00 -6.52 -4.63
N ALA A 65 -7.42 -6.58 -3.37
CA ALA A 65 -8.67 -6.00 -2.91
C ALA A 65 -8.69 -4.47 -3.09
N LEU A 66 -7.61 -3.77 -2.72
CA LEU A 66 -7.44 -2.34 -2.99
C LEU A 66 -7.47 -2.02 -4.48
N THR A 67 -7.00 -2.89 -5.36
CA THR A 67 -7.07 -2.64 -6.80
C THR A 67 -8.52 -2.64 -7.31
N THR A 68 -9.41 -3.43 -6.70
CA THR A 68 -10.84 -3.47 -7.07
C THR A 68 -11.58 -2.17 -6.76
N THR A 69 -11.07 -1.36 -5.81
CA THR A 69 -11.67 -0.08 -5.43
C THR A 69 -11.19 1.08 -6.31
N ARG A 70 -10.39 0.80 -7.35
CA ARG A 70 -9.90 1.74 -8.37
C ARG A 70 -9.16 2.98 -7.83
N PRO A 71 -8.20 2.83 -6.90
CA PRO A 71 -7.31 3.93 -6.54
C PRO A 71 -6.43 4.34 -7.72
N TRP A 72 -6.00 5.59 -7.73
CA TRP A 72 -4.97 6.08 -8.66
C TRP A 72 -3.61 5.38 -8.46
N LEU A 73 -3.30 4.95 -7.23
CA LEU A 73 -2.08 4.20 -6.90
C LEU A 73 -2.34 3.22 -5.75
N THR A 74 -1.87 1.98 -5.88
CA THR A 74 -1.88 0.96 -4.82
C THR A 74 -0.47 0.45 -4.54
N ARG A 75 -0.01 0.45 -3.29
CA ARG A 75 1.31 -0.09 -2.90
C ARG A 75 1.34 -0.59 -1.46
N MET A 76 2.37 -1.38 -1.13
CA MET A 76 2.73 -1.69 0.25
C MET A 76 3.56 -0.54 0.85
N SER A 77 3.34 -0.22 2.13
CA SER A 77 4.13 0.77 2.88
C SER A 77 5.27 0.09 3.66
N GLY A 78 6.50 0.62 3.53
CA GLY A 78 7.67 0.11 4.23
C GLY A 78 7.96 -1.36 3.95
N SER A 79 8.25 -2.15 4.99
CA SER A 79 8.41 -3.61 4.92
C SER A 79 7.08 -4.38 5.09
N GLY A 80 5.93 -3.69 5.10
CA GLY A 80 4.62 -4.30 5.33
C GLY A 80 4.29 -4.53 6.81
N ALA A 81 3.12 -5.08 7.15
CA ALA A 81 2.09 -5.60 6.23
C ALA A 81 1.05 -4.56 5.76
N THR A 82 1.14 -3.30 6.19
CA THR A 82 0.22 -2.26 5.77
C THR A 82 0.38 -1.93 4.28
N CYS A 83 -0.72 -1.91 3.55
CA CYS A 83 -0.83 -1.41 2.19
C CYS A 83 -1.67 -0.15 2.15
N PHE A 84 -1.60 0.57 1.03
CA PHE A 84 -2.39 1.77 0.83
C PHE A 84 -2.89 1.91 -0.61
N GLY A 85 -4.03 2.57 -0.74
CA GLY A 85 -4.56 3.11 -1.99
C GLY A 85 -4.64 4.64 -1.92
N LEU A 86 -4.32 5.34 -3.02
CA LEU A 86 -4.49 6.79 -3.15
C LEU A 86 -5.67 7.12 -4.07
N TYR A 87 -6.50 8.07 -3.66
CA TYR A 87 -7.74 8.47 -4.32
C TYR A 87 -7.75 9.98 -4.55
N GLU A 88 -8.48 10.43 -5.57
CA GLU A 88 -8.59 11.86 -5.90
C GLU A 88 -9.50 12.58 -4.91
N THR A 89 -10.47 11.87 -4.31
CA THR A 89 -11.47 12.47 -3.42
C THR A 89 -11.67 11.69 -2.11
N GLU A 90 -12.21 12.40 -1.11
CA GLU A 90 -12.68 11.80 0.14
C GLU A 90 -13.72 10.71 -0.09
N ALA A 91 -14.71 11.00 -0.93
CA ALA A 91 -15.83 10.09 -1.19
C ALA A 91 -15.36 8.75 -1.75
N GLU A 92 -14.38 8.77 -2.67
CA GLU A 92 -13.78 7.55 -3.22
C GLU A 92 -13.04 6.74 -2.15
N ALA A 93 -12.22 7.40 -1.32
CA ALA A 93 -11.46 6.72 -0.26
C ALA A 93 -12.37 6.12 0.82
N VAL A 94 -13.42 6.84 1.22
CA VAL A 94 -14.41 6.37 2.20
C VAL A 94 -15.25 5.22 1.63
N ALA A 95 -15.69 5.32 0.36
CA ALA A 95 -16.41 4.22 -0.29
C ALA A 95 -15.55 2.95 -0.37
N ALA A 96 -14.27 3.09 -0.71
CA ALA A 96 -13.30 2.00 -0.70
C ALA A 96 -13.12 1.40 0.70
N GLN A 97 -13.01 2.24 1.74
CA GLN A 97 -12.91 1.78 3.13
C GLN A 97 -14.13 0.95 3.54
N VAL A 98 -15.35 1.44 3.26
CA VAL A 98 -16.60 0.73 3.59
C VAL A 98 -16.67 -0.60 2.85
N GLN A 99 -16.36 -0.61 1.55
CA GLN A 99 -16.33 -1.83 0.76
C GLN A 99 -15.38 -2.87 1.36
N LEU A 100 -14.11 -2.51 1.60
CA LEU A 100 -13.11 -3.44 2.10
C LEU A 100 -13.41 -3.91 3.51
N ALA A 101 -13.88 -3.03 4.40
CA ALA A 101 -14.28 -3.42 5.76
C ALA A 101 -15.49 -4.36 5.78
N SER A 102 -16.39 -4.27 4.80
CA SER A 102 -17.53 -5.20 4.69
C SER A 102 -17.14 -6.59 4.22
N VAL A 103 -16.17 -6.69 3.30
CA VAL A 103 -15.71 -7.97 2.73
C VAL A 103 -14.67 -8.64 3.63
N HIS A 104 -13.83 -7.84 4.29
CA HIS A 104 -12.74 -8.30 5.15
C HIS A 104 -12.84 -7.63 6.54
N PRO A 105 -13.81 -8.05 7.38
CA PRO A 105 -14.06 -7.41 8.69
C PRO A 105 -12.89 -7.52 9.68
N ASP A 106 -11.97 -8.47 9.47
CA ASP A 106 -10.79 -8.67 10.30
C ASP A 106 -9.63 -7.71 9.96
N TRP A 107 -9.69 -7.03 8.81
CA TRP A 107 -8.67 -6.08 8.40
C TRP A 107 -8.88 -4.73 9.08
N TRP A 108 -7.78 -4.09 9.47
CA TRP A 108 -7.82 -2.71 9.91
C TRP A 108 -7.78 -1.78 8.68
N CYS A 109 -8.70 -0.82 8.63
CA CYS A 109 -8.77 0.18 7.57
C CYS A 109 -8.88 1.60 8.14
N ALA A 110 -8.19 2.57 7.53
CA ALA A 110 -8.33 3.99 7.87
C ALA A 110 -8.05 4.89 6.67
N SER A 111 -8.99 5.78 6.34
CA SER A 111 -8.82 6.81 5.31
C SER A 111 -8.48 8.19 5.88
N GLY A 112 -7.69 8.99 5.17
CA GLY A 112 -7.41 10.38 5.54
C GLY A 112 -6.81 11.22 4.41
N ALA A 113 -6.94 12.54 4.52
CA ALA A 113 -6.39 13.50 3.57
C ALA A 113 -4.86 13.63 3.69
N LEU A 114 -4.18 13.71 2.54
CA LEU A 114 -2.76 14.06 2.45
C LEU A 114 -2.59 15.58 2.43
N ARG A 115 -1.68 16.08 3.28
CA ARG A 115 -1.35 17.50 3.42
C ARG A 115 -0.03 17.83 2.74
#